data_AF-A0A832YMY6-F1
#
_entry.id   AF-A0A832YMY6-F1
#
_cell.length_a   1.000
_cell.length_b   1.000
_cell.length_c   1.000
_cell.angle_alpha   90.00
_cell.angle_beta   90.00
_cell.angle_gamma   90.00
#
_symmetry.space_group_name_H-M   'P 1'
#
loop_
_entity.id
_entity.type
_entity.pdbx_description
1 polymer ?
#
loop_
_entity_poly.entity_id
_entity_poly.type
_entity_poly.pdbx_seq_one_letter_code
_entity_poly.pdbx_strand_id
1 'polypeptide(L)'
;MSQPRGSKLKPLTYGLILVALLLATYVVMAESGFDERSQRKIGKSPGSCELNRDGYIRQPANAFTSLAIVVPGLIILHRMENLPSQTFATYERRTNSPYCEKTFEVGFYAVSVIMVGMGSFYAHGSMMVFSAHFDRIAMAVWILIPIT
;
A
#
# COMPACT_ATOMS: atom_id res chain seq x y z
N MET A 1 -41.52 2.60 7.18
CA MET A 1 -40.39 2.57 8.14
C MET A 1 -39.09 2.67 7.36
N SER A 2 -38.44 3.84 7.34
CA SER A 2 -37.11 3.98 6.73
C SER A 2 -36.08 3.41 7.69
N GLN A 3 -35.32 2.39 7.28
CA GLN A 3 -34.17 1.96 8.06
C GLN A 3 -33.19 3.13 8.24
N PRO A 4 -32.58 3.30 9.43
CA PRO A 4 -31.54 4.29 9.61
C PRO A 4 -30.37 3.91 8.70
N ARG A 5 -30.02 4.79 7.75
CA ARG A 5 -28.77 4.70 6.99
C ARG A 5 -27.63 4.87 8.01
N GLY A 6 -27.16 3.77 8.59
CA GLY A 6 -25.84 3.74 9.20
C GLY A 6 -24.86 4.26 8.15
N SER A 7 -24.10 5.30 8.49
CA SER A 7 -23.13 5.89 7.58
C SER A 7 -22.11 4.82 7.19
N LYS A 8 -22.29 4.20 6.03
CA LYS A 8 -21.29 3.28 5.49
C LYS A 8 -20.04 4.11 5.20
N LEU A 9 -18.95 3.82 5.91
CA LEU A 9 -17.66 4.45 5.64
C LEU A 9 -17.30 4.23 4.16
N LYS A 10 -16.73 5.27 3.56
CA LYS A 10 -16.39 5.26 2.14
C LYS A 10 -15.11 4.44 1.91
N PRO A 11 -14.95 3.77 0.75
CA PRO A 11 -13.72 3.06 0.39
C PRO A 11 -12.45 3.89 0.59
N LEU A 12 -12.44 5.17 0.20
CA LEU A 12 -11.30 6.05 0.43
C LEU A 12 -10.97 6.21 1.92
N THR A 13 -11.98 6.33 2.78
CA THR A 13 -11.78 6.46 4.23
C THR A 13 -11.08 5.23 4.80
N TYR A 14 -11.44 4.02 4.36
CA TYR A 14 -10.74 2.81 4.75
C TYR A 14 -9.28 2.80 4.26
N GLY A 15 -9.04 3.24 3.03
CA GLY A 15 -7.68 3.38 2.48
C GLY A 15 -6.82 4.35 3.28
N LEU A 16 -7.36 5.51 3.64
CA LEU A 16 -6.66 6.52 4.46
C LEU A 16 -6.37 6.00 5.87
N ILE A 17 -7.33 5.31 6.49
CA ILE A 17 -7.13 4.67 7.80
C ILE A 17 -6.02 3.62 7.71
N LEU A 18 -6.02 2.78 6.68
CA LEU A 18 -4.97 1.77 6.46
C LEU A 18 -3.59 2.41 6.34
N VAL A 19 -3.44 3.45 5.51
CA VAL A 19 -2.17 4.18 5.35
C VAL A 19 -1.73 4.79 6.67
N ALA A 20 -2.64 5.45 7.40
CA ALA A 20 -2.33 6.06 8.69
C ALA A 20 -1.88 5.01 9.73
N LEU A 21 -2.56 3.86 9.81
CA LEU A 21 -2.18 2.75 10.68
C LEU A 21 -0.80 2.22 10.31
N LEU A 22 -0.52 1.99 9.03
CA LEU A 22 0.79 1.51 8.57
C LEU A 22 1.91 2.52 8.82
N LEU A 23 1.64 3.82 8.70
CA LEU A 23 2.64 4.83 9.07
C LEU A 23 2.87 4.86 10.58
N ALA A 24 1.81 4.77 11.39
CA ALA A 24 1.92 4.73 12.85
C ALA A 24 2.72 3.51 13.32
N THR A 25 2.46 2.31 12.77
CA THR A 25 3.23 1.11 13.10
C THR A 25 4.69 1.21 12.67
N TYR A 26 4.97 1.93 11.56
CA TYR A 26 6.34 2.19 11.15
C TYR A 26 7.07 3.08 12.15
N VAL A 27 6.42 4.15 12.61
CA VAL A 27 6.99 5.05 13.62
C VAL A 27 7.29 4.29 14.90
N VAL A 28 6.34 3.48 15.40
CA VAL A 28 6.57 2.63 16.59
C VAL A 28 7.77 1.70 16.38
N MET A 29 7.89 1.09 15.21
CA MET A 29 9.04 0.24 14.86
C MET A 29 10.36 1.02 14.83
N ALA A 30 10.36 2.25 14.29
CA ALA A 30 11.54 3.11 14.25
C ALA A 30 11.97 3.57 15.65
N GLU A 31 11.02 3.93 16.50
CA GLU A 31 11.24 4.28 17.91
C GLU A 31 11.82 3.11 18.72
N SER A 32 11.35 1.88 18.45
CA SER A 32 11.91 0.67 19.09
C SER A 32 13.33 0.33 18.64
N GLY A 33 13.82 1.02 17.62
CA GLY A 33 15.09 0.74 16.98
C GLY A 33 15.00 -0.39 15.95
N PHE A 34 15.87 -0.34 14.96
CA PHE A 34 15.97 -1.38 13.93
C PHE A 34 16.95 -2.47 14.33
N ASP A 35 16.74 -3.68 13.79
CA ASP A 35 17.57 -4.85 14.08
C ASP A 35 19.07 -4.64 13.81
N GLU A 36 19.93 -5.44 14.45
CA GLU A 36 21.39 -5.31 14.34
C GLU A 36 21.88 -5.41 12.88
N ARG A 37 21.17 -6.18 12.05
CA ARG A 37 21.46 -6.32 10.63
C ARG A 37 21.22 -5.02 9.87
N SER A 38 20.17 -4.28 10.18
CA SER A 38 19.92 -2.92 9.66
C SER A 38 21.03 -1.97 10.10
N GLN A 39 21.42 -1.99 11.38
CA GLN A 39 22.50 -1.13 11.91
C GLN A 39 23.83 -1.37 11.17
N ARG A 40 24.21 -2.63 10.95
CA ARG A 40 25.43 -3.02 10.22
C ARG A 40 25.45 -2.58 8.75
N LYS A 41 24.31 -2.12 8.21
CA LYS A 41 24.19 -1.63 6.84
C LYS A 41 24.32 -0.11 6.74
N ILE A 42 24.37 0.64 7.84
CA ILE A 42 24.61 2.09 7.83
C ILE A 42 25.93 2.39 7.10
N GLY A 43 25.93 3.42 6.26
CA GLY A 43 27.05 3.82 5.41
C GLY A 43 27.28 2.91 4.20
N LYS A 44 26.47 1.85 4.01
CA LYS A 44 26.56 0.94 2.85
C LYS A 44 25.44 1.23 1.86
N SER A 45 25.73 0.94 0.59
CA SER A 45 24.76 0.87 -0.51
C SER A 45 24.48 -0.62 -0.80
N PRO A 46 23.38 -1.19 -0.29
CA PRO A 46 23.10 -2.62 -0.42
C PRO A 46 22.38 -2.93 -1.75
N GLY A 47 22.99 -2.55 -2.87
CA GLY A 47 22.46 -2.78 -4.22
C GLY A 47 21.51 -1.68 -4.75
N SER A 48 21.24 -0.66 -3.95
CA SER A 48 20.50 0.56 -4.34
C SER A 48 21.45 1.76 -4.35
N CYS A 49 21.27 2.74 -5.24
CA CYS A 49 22.16 3.90 -5.36
C CYS A 49 22.24 4.80 -4.11
N GLU A 50 21.26 4.71 -3.21
CA GLU A 50 21.23 5.48 -1.95
C GLU A 50 21.97 4.77 -0.80
N LEU A 51 22.79 5.52 -0.07
CA LEU A 51 23.45 5.05 1.14
C LEU A 51 22.47 4.95 2.31
N ASN A 52 22.59 3.91 3.12
CA ASN A 52 21.84 3.83 4.36
C ASN A 52 22.39 4.84 5.37
N ARG A 53 21.51 5.65 5.95
CA ARG A 53 21.84 6.60 7.00
C ARG A 53 21.29 6.18 8.36
N ASP A 54 21.79 6.80 9.41
CA ASP A 54 21.21 6.62 10.73
C ASP A 54 19.90 7.40 10.91
N GLY A 55 19.05 6.97 11.84
CA GLY A 55 17.74 7.57 12.13
C GLY A 55 16.55 6.73 11.66
N TYR A 56 15.37 7.35 11.63
CA TYR A 56 14.08 6.64 11.45
C TYR A 56 13.86 6.13 10.03
N ILE A 57 14.67 6.57 9.07
CA ILE A 57 14.59 6.15 7.67
C ILE A 57 16.01 5.96 7.14
N ARG A 58 16.34 4.72 6.78
CA ARG A 58 17.65 4.32 6.25
C ARG A 58 17.89 4.90 4.87
N GLN A 59 16.92 4.82 3.97
CA GLN A 59 17.01 5.35 2.60
C GLN A 59 15.85 6.31 2.30
N PRO A 60 15.90 7.57 2.77
CA PRO A 60 14.84 8.55 2.58
C PRO A 60 14.39 8.77 1.15
N ALA A 61 15.30 8.89 0.17
CA ALA A 61 14.86 9.12 -1.20
C ALA A 61 14.09 7.90 -1.75
N ASN A 62 14.62 6.69 -1.53
CA ASN A 62 13.93 5.46 -1.94
C ASN A 62 12.63 5.24 -1.17
N ALA A 63 12.62 5.47 0.15
CA ALA A 63 11.43 5.28 0.97
C ALA A 63 10.32 6.26 0.59
N PHE A 64 10.61 7.56 0.53
CA PHE A 64 9.57 8.56 0.21
C PHE A 64 9.04 8.42 -1.22
N THR A 65 9.87 8.00 -2.17
CA THR A 65 9.39 7.74 -3.54
C THR A 65 8.44 6.54 -3.59
N SER A 66 8.59 5.53 -2.71
CA SER A 66 7.61 4.44 -2.58
C SER A 66 6.21 4.94 -2.19
N LEU A 67 6.09 6.06 -1.47
CA LEU A 67 4.79 6.65 -1.14
C LEU A 67 4.05 7.18 -2.37
N ALA A 68 4.75 7.47 -3.48
CA ALA A 68 4.10 7.83 -4.74
C ALA A 68 3.26 6.66 -5.31
N ILE A 69 3.59 5.41 -4.97
CA ILE A 69 2.83 4.22 -5.37
C ILE A 69 1.51 4.11 -4.59
N VAL A 70 1.46 4.63 -3.36
CA VAL A 70 0.24 4.64 -2.53
C VAL A 70 -0.86 5.51 -3.18
N VAL A 71 -0.46 6.61 -3.84
CA VAL A 71 -1.37 7.60 -4.42
C VAL A 71 -2.34 6.98 -5.45
N PRO A 72 -1.89 6.21 -6.47
CA PRO A 72 -2.78 5.49 -7.36
C PRO A 72 -3.83 4.61 -6.66
N GLY A 73 -3.45 3.89 -5.60
CA GLY A 73 -4.40 3.06 -4.84
C GLY A 73 -5.50 3.88 -4.17
N LEU A 74 -5.15 5.03 -3.57
CA LEU A 74 -6.12 5.96 -3.01
C LEU A 74 -7.02 6.59 -4.09
N ILE A 75 -6.47 6.92 -5.26
CA ILE A 75 -7.23 7.44 -6.40
C ILE A 75 -8.27 6.41 -6.87
N ILE A 76 -7.90 5.12 -6.94
CA ILE A 76 -8.84 4.05 -7.32
C ILE A 76 -9.97 3.96 -6.29
N LEU A 77 -9.66 3.91 -4.99
CA LEU A 77 -10.68 3.89 -3.93
C LEU A 77 -11.59 5.11 -3.97
N HIS A 78 -11.06 6.29 -4.28
CA HIS A 78 -11.85 7.51 -4.45
C HIS A 78 -12.80 7.41 -5.66
N ARG A 79 -12.30 6.94 -6.82
CA ARG A 79 -13.14 6.76 -8.01
C ARG A 79 -14.24 5.73 -7.78
N MET A 80 -13.96 4.65 -7.04
CA MET A 80 -14.93 3.62 -6.67
C MET A 80 -16.15 4.15 -5.90
N GLU A 81 -16.05 5.31 -5.24
CA GLU A 81 -17.19 5.92 -4.55
C GLU A 81 -18.33 6.30 -5.51
N ASN A 82 -17.98 6.62 -6.76
CA ASN A 82 -18.92 7.10 -7.78
C ASN A 82 -19.29 6.03 -8.80
N LEU A 83 -18.76 4.81 -8.67
CA LEU A 83 -19.07 3.71 -9.57
C LEU A 83 -20.37 3.01 -9.17
N PRO A 84 -21.15 2.52 -10.15
CA PRO A 84 -22.30 1.68 -9.87
C PRO A 84 -21.88 0.45 -9.07
N SER A 85 -22.64 0.14 -8.01
CA SER A 85 -22.39 -1.02 -7.16
C SER A 85 -22.80 -2.30 -7.86
N GLN A 86 -21.85 -3.24 -7.98
CA GLN A 86 -22.08 -4.58 -8.49
C GLN A 86 -21.38 -5.57 -7.56
N THR A 87 -21.93 -6.77 -7.42
CA THR A 87 -21.31 -7.80 -6.58
C THR A 87 -20.00 -8.30 -7.20
N PHE A 88 -19.97 -8.41 -8.54
CA PHE A 88 -18.82 -8.86 -9.34
C PHE A 88 -18.81 -8.15 -10.70
N ALA A 89 -17.64 -8.04 -11.32
CA ALA A 89 -17.51 -7.44 -12.63
C ALA A 89 -18.20 -8.31 -13.69
N THR A 90 -19.12 -7.73 -14.47
CA THR A 90 -19.78 -8.45 -15.57
C THR A 90 -18.99 -8.32 -16.88
N TYR A 91 -18.87 -9.41 -17.65
CA TYR A 91 -18.08 -9.45 -18.89
C TYR A 91 -18.56 -8.43 -19.94
N GLU A 92 -19.86 -8.16 -20.01
CA GLU A 92 -20.44 -7.19 -20.96
C GLU A 92 -20.03 -5.73 -20.70
N ARG A 93 -19.76 -5.35 -19.45
CA ARG A 93 -19.30 -4.00 -19.07
C ARG A 93 -17.78 -3.85 -19.03
N ARG A 94 -17.06 -4.96 -19.15
CA ARG A 94 -15.59 -5.04 -19.12
C ARG A 94 -14.92 -4.45 -20.36
N THR A 95 -15.69 -4.06 -21.37
CA THR A 95 -15.21 -3.61 -22.69
C THR A 95 -14.32 -2.35 -22.66
N ASN A 96 -14.30 -1.58 -21.56
CA ASN A 96 -13.48 -0.37 -21.43
C ASN A 96 -12.41 -0.42 -20.31
N SER A 97 -12.65 -1.11 -19.20
CA SER A 97 -11.67 -1.32 -18.12
C SER A 97 -12.19 -2.35 -17.12
N PRO A 98 -11.33 -3.22 -16.56
CA PRO A 98 -11.71 -4.13 -15.47
C PRO A 98 -12.08 -3.40 -14.16
N TYR A 99 -11.89 -2.07 -14.11
CA TYR A 99 -12.10 -1.24 -12.90
C TYR A 99 -13.29 -0.26 -13.01
N CYS A 100 -14.21 -0.47 -13.96
CA CYS A 100 -15.38 0.40 -14.18
C CYS A 100 -16.56 0.16 -13.23
N GLU A 101 -16.47 -0.82 -12.33
CA GLU A 101 -17.55 -1.17 -11.40
C GLU A 101 -17.05 -1.19 -9.95
N LYS A 102 -17.92 -0.88 -8.99
CA LYS A 102 -17.57 -0.99 -7.57
C LYS A 102 -17.71 -2.44 -7.12
N THR A 103 -16.66 -3.22 -7.32
CA THR A 103 -16.59 -4.64 -6.95
C THR A 103 -15.53 -4.89 -5.88
N PHE A 104 -15.50 -6.11 -5.33
CA PHE A 104 -14.48 -6.52 -4.37
C PHE A 104 -13.08 -6.50 -5.01
N GLU A 105 -12.94 -6.95 -6.26
CA GLU A 105 -11.69 -7.03 -7.00
C GLU A 105 -11.04 -5.65 -7.17
N VAL A 106 -11.81 -4.64 -7.54
CA VAL A 106 -11.29 -3.27 -7.69
C VAL A 106 -10.80 -2.73 -6.35
N GLY A 107 -11.54 -2.99 -5.27
CA GLY A 107 -11.14 -2.59 -3.91
C GLY A 107 -9.88 -3.31 -3.46
N PHE A 108 -9.80 -4.62 -3.70
CA PHE A 108 -8.64 -5.44 -3.35
C PHE A 108 -7.40 -5.05 -4.15
N TYR A 109 -7.56 -4.77 -5.45
CA TYR A 109 -6.50 -4.23 -6.29
C TYR A 109 -6.00 -2.89 -5.73
N ALA A 110 -6.91 -1.95 -5.43
CA ALA A 110 -6.54 -0.66 -4.87
C ALA A 110 -5.78 -0.78 -3.54
N VAL A 111 -6.24 -1.66 -2.65
CA VAL A 111 -5.56 -1.95 -1.37
C VAL A 111 -4.19 -2.58 -1.60
N SER A 112 -4.06 -3.54 -2.52
CA SER A 112 -2.75 -4.14 -2.81
C SER A 112 -1.74 -3.15 -3.38
N VAL A 113 -2.17 -2.17 -4.19
CA VAL A 113 -1.31 -1.07 -4.65
C VAL A 113 -0.80 -0.22 -3.47
N ILE A 114 -1.68 0.10 -2.51
CA ILE A 114 -1.29 0.77 -1.26
C ILE A 114 -0.26 -0.08 -0.50
N MET A 115 -0.50 -1.39 -0.40
CA MET A 115 0.40 -2.31 0.29
C MET A 115 1.77 -2.43 -0.38
N VAL A 116 1.86 -2.34 -1.71
CA VAL A 116 3.16 -2.30 -2.43
C VAL A 116 3.91 -1.03 -2.07
N GLY A 117 3.28 0.14 -2.13
CA GLY A 117 3.91 1.41 -1.76
C GLY A 117 4.39 1.43 -0.31
N MET A 118 3.53 0.97 0.61
CA MET A 118 3.88 0.88 2.03
C MET A 118 4.92 -0.21 2.32
N GLY A 119 4.87 -1.35 1.64
CA GLY A 119 5.85 -2.42 1.76
C GLY A 119 7.25 -1.96 1.36
N SER A 120 7.34 -1.28 0.21
CA SER A 120 8.59 -0.72 -0.27
C SER A 120 9.11 0.40 0.64
N PHE A 121 8.22 1.26 1.17
CA PHE A 121 8.59 2.25 2.20
C PHE A 121 9.18 1.58 3.44
N TYR A 122 8.58 0.49 3.93
CA TYR A 122 9.10 -0.27 5.05
C TYR A 122 10.46 -0.89 4.77
N ALA A 123 10.64 -1.47 3.58
CA ALA A 123 11.88 -2.13 3.18
C ALA A 123 13.04 -1.12 3.13
N HIS A 124 12.87 -0.02 2.39
CA HIS A 124 13.89 1.03 2.26
C HIS A 124 14.05 1.85 3.54
N GLY A 125 12.98 2.04 4.29
CA GLY A 125 12.99 2.81 5.52
C GLY A 125 13.70 2.09 6.66
N SER A 126 13.50 0.78 6.80
CA SER A 126 14.05 0.03 7.95
C SER A 126 15.25 -0.85 7.60
N MET A 127 15.36 -1.31 6.36
CA MET A 127 16.38 -2.27 5.89
C MET A 127 16.44 -3.59 6.68
N MET A 128 15.35 -3.94 7.36
CA MET A 128 15.16 -5.21 8.06
C MET A 128 14.82 -6.35 7.09
N VAL A 129 14.96 -7.58 7.57
CA VAL A 129 14.60 -8.77 6.79
C VAL A 129 13.08 -8.88 6.64
N PHE A 130 12.34 -8.69 7.73
CA PHE A 130 10.89 -8.74 7.72
C PHE A 130 10.28 -7.75 6.72
N SER A 131 10.75 -6.50 6.70
CA SER A 131 10.24 -5.49 5.79
C SER A 131 10.55 -5.79 4.32
N ALA A 132 11.70 -6.40 4.02
CA ALA A 132 12.01 -6.89 2.69
C ALA A 132 11.08 -8.04 2.24
N HIS A 133 10.66 -8.92 3.16
CA HIS A 133 9.65 -9.93 2.85
C HIS A 133 8.27 -9.31 2.66
N PHE A 134 7.90 -8.35 3.50
CA PHE A 134 6.62 -7.65 3.40
C PHE A 134 6.45 -6.96 2.04
N ASP A 135 7.47 -6.25 1.56
CA ASP A 135 7.50 -5.64 0.22
C ASP A 135 7.28 -6.68 -0.89
N ARG A 136 8.05 -7.77 -0.89
CA ARG A 136 7.95 -8.84 -1.91
C ARG A 136 6.60 -9.54 -1.89
N ILE A 137 6.02 -9.77 -0.72
CA ILE A 137 4.69 -10.38 -0.58
C ILE A 137 3.63 -9.42 -1.12
N ALA A 138 3.72 -8.12 -0.82
CA ALA A 138 2.80 -7.12 -1.35
C ALA A 138 2.85 -7.08 -2.89
N MET A 139 4.05 -7.11 -3.48
CA MET A 139 4.22 -7.22 -4.93
C MET A 139 3.62 -8.50 -5.50
N ALA A 140 3.88 -9.66 -4.87
CA ALA A 140 3.36 -10.94 -5.31
C ALA A 140 1.83 -10.95 -5.29
N VAL A 141 1.21 -10.47 -4.21
CA VAL A 141 -0.25 -10.34 -4.11
C VAL A 141 -0.77 -9.44 -5.23
N TRP A 142 -0.17 -8.26 -5.41
CA TRP A 142 -0.61 -7.30 -6.44
C TRP A 142 -0.57 -7.88 -7.86
N ILE A 143 0.50 -8.57 -8.24
CA ILE A 143 0.66 -9.17 -9.58
C ILE A 143 -0.30 -10.36 -9.79
N LEU A 144 -0.63 -11.09 -8.72
CA LEU A 144 -1.54 -12.23 -8.78
C LEU A 144 -3.01 -11.84 -8.80
N ILE A 145 -3.36 -10.57 -8.53
CA ILE A 145 -4.75 -10.13 -8.61
C ILE A 145 -5.21 -10.22 -10.06
N PRO A 146 -6.27 -11.00 -10.33
CA PRO A 146 -6.75 -11.18 -11.68
C PRO A 146 -7.19 -9.85 -12.27
N ILE A 147 -6.48 -9.41 -13.30
CA ILE A 147 -6.94 -8.39 -14.23
C ILE A 147 -7.85 -9.10 -15.24
N THR A 148 -8.88 -9.79 -14.75
CA THR A 148 -9.86 -10.39 -15.65
C THR A 148 -10.84 -9.33 -16.03
#